data_AF-A0A2V9T4N5-F1
#
_entry.id   AF-A0A2V9T4N5-F1
#
_cell.length_a   1.000
_cell.length_b   1.000
_cell.length_c   1.000
_cell.angle_alpha   90.00
_cell.angle_beta   90.00
_cell.angle_gamma   90.00
#
_symmetry.space_group_name_H-M   'P 1'
#
loop_
_entity.id
_entity.type
_entity.pdbx_description
1 polymer ?
#
loop_
_entity_poly.entity_id
_entity_poly.type
_entity_poly.pdbx_seq_one_letter_code
_entity_poly.pdbx_strand_id
1 'polypeptide(L)'
;MLVLISRSQGVHSVAVSPAGLNSTLIFHSIPPISPSGAPHETSILTLLLVLFAAGCSSNFPRGATSPRSYNGTASVGDFLTITLEPAAHTLTYTNLSNQDTGTIPYTVNSDGTYTLNDPTGNLIAAYEVPNYALLVQATKTGPNHNALALITAVDKGTISTATWAGHGYNYMQFRTSSGGVEVGSAILDAQGNVSVTGYWPYGSIGQGTGAFNIGSFDASTFHADPSGTFLTIPENNGSSDYVFGTPNGIFAVDTPNGAILGLKKAATKNFDPSFAGTYKAIYYQKTGANTGPNNTETGTASLGNAMLGITSSGQITISDSQGSVLVVATLQPVADTSYLYGAGELGDPCNGLFTFRLVTFGFQQDVFVTFMDRAILFSSFRATLPWGSGNKITSPHQQKAPESSPDPSASL
;
A
#
# COMPACT_ATOMS: atom_id res chain seq x y z
N MET A 1 -5.27 4.85 7.24
CA MET A 1 -5.32 3.38 7.09
C MET A 1 -4.41 3.03 5.94
N LEU A 2 -3.41 2.16 6.14
CA LEU A 2 -2.63 1.61 5.03
C LEU A 2 -3.29 0.30 4.61
N VAL A 3 -3.48 0.10 3.31
CA VAL A 3 -3.90 -1.18 2.76
C VAL A 3 -3.02 -1.51 1.57
N LEU A 4 -2.32 -2.63 1.58
CA LEU A 4 -1.75 -3.17 0.35
C LEU A 4 -2.57 -4.41 -0.04
N ILE A 5 -2.91 -4.45 -1.32
CA ILE A 5 -4.03 -5.24 -1.82
C ILE A 5 -3.56 -5.98 -3.07
N SER A 6 -3.70 -7.30 -3.12
CA SER A 6 -3.25 -8.10 -4.26
C SER A 6 -4.41 -8.75 -5.01
N ARG A 7 -4.23 -8.93 -6.31
CA ARG A 7 -5.24 -9.52 -7.21
C ARG A 7 -5.47 -10.98 -6.83
N SER A 8 -6.75 -11.35 -6.66
CA SER A 8 -7.10 -12.75 -6.36
C SER A 8 -6.82 -13.64 -7.57
N GLN A 9 -5.81 -14.51 -7.45
CA GLN A 9 -5.67 -15.68 -8.33
C GLN A 9 -6.84 -16.63 -8.02
N GLY A 10 -7.66 -16.94 -9.01
CA GLY A 10 -8.83 -17.82 -8.81
C GLY A 10 -8.41 -19.28 -8.67
N VAL A 11 -8.72 -19.90 -7.53
CA VAL A 11 -8.57 -21.35 -7.34
C VAL A 11 -9.81 -22.06 -7.88
N HIS A 12 -9.71 -22.65 -9.06
CA HIS A 12 -10.74 -23.53 -9.62
C HIS A 12 -10.17 -24.85 -10.12
N SER A 13 -10.03 -25.82 -9.21
CA SER A 13 -10.08 -27.25 -9.54
C SER A 13 -10.16 -28.12 -8.28
N VAL A 14 -11.38 -28.43 -7.83
CA VAL A 14 -11.63 -29.64 -7.03
C VAL A 14 -12.26 -30.66 -7.99
N ALA A 15 -11.45 -31.62 -8.43
CA ALA A 15 -11.93 -32.77 -9.17
C ALA A 15 -12.35 -33.87 -8.19
N VAL A 16 -13.66 -34.10 -8.04
CA VAL A 16 -14.21 -35.29 -7.38
C VAL A 16 -15.22 -35.93 -8.34
N SER A 17 -14.96 -37.19 -8.68
CA SER A 17 -15.84 -38.07 -9.46
C SER A 17 -16.51 -39.11 -8.53
N PRO A 18 -17.59 -39.81 -8.95
CA PRO A 18 -18.76 -39.88 -8.09
C PRO A 18 -19.09 -41.27 -7.48
N ALA A 19 -19.65 -41.24 -6.27
CA ALA A 19 -20.57 -42.23 -5.68
C ALA A 19 -21.16 -41.61 -4.39
N GLY A 20 -22.44 -41.72 -4.02
CA GLY A 20 -23.63 -42.21 -4.70
C GLY A 20 -24.85 -42.11 -3.76
N LEU A 21 -26.09 -42.18 -4.29
CA LEU A 21 -27.36 -42.53 -3.60
C LEU A 21 -27.65 -41.86 -2.23
N ASN A 22 -28.64 -40.96 -2.08
CA ASN A 22 -30.08 -41.30 -2.14
C ASN A 22 -30.99 -40.06 -1.89
N SER A 23 -32.16 -40.03 -2.56
CA SER A 23 -33.50 -39.64 -2.03
C SER A 23 -33.71 -38.28 -1.31
N THR A 24 -34.73 -37.45 -1.57
CA THR A 24 -36.02 -37.63 -2.28
C THR A 24 -36.51 -36.28 -2.82
N LEU A 25 -37.13 -36.25 -4.00
CA LEU A 25 -37.88 -35.09 -4.50
C LEU A 25 -39.26 -35.57 -4.99
N ILE A 26 -40.33 -34.99 -4.46
CA ILE A 26 -41.73 -35.40 -4.74
C ILE A 26 -42.36 -34.42 -5.75
N PHE A 27 -42.64 -34.95 -6.95
CA PHE A 27 -43.82 -34.77 -7.83
C PHE A 27 -44.58 -33.41 -7.82
N HIS A 28 -45.07 -32.81 -8.92
CA HIS A 28 -45.39 -33.25 -10.30
C HIS A 28 -45.61 -31.97 -11.19
N SER A 29 -45.93 -31.93 -12.49
CA SER A 29 -46.20 -32.91 -13.58
C SER A 29 -46.00 -32.25 -14.98
N ILE A 30 -46.29 -33.00 -16.05
CA ILE A 30 -46.30 -32.66 -17.51
C ILE A 30 -47.39 -33.56 -18.17
N PRO A 31 -47.69 -33.63 -19.50
CA PRO A 31 -47.42 -32.81 -20.71
C PRO A 31 -48.77 -32.58 -21.50
N PRO A 32 -48.93 -32.55 -22.86
CA PRO A 32 -48.00 -32.48 -24.00
C PRO A 32 -48.38 -31.51 -25.15
N ILE A 33 -47.51 -31.40 -26.17
CA ILE A 33 -47.83 -31.66 -27.61
C ILE A 33 -46.52 -31.82 -28.41
N SER A 34 -46.55 -32.72 -29.38
CA SER A 34 -45.59 -33.05 -30.46
C SER A 34 -46.47 -33.52 -31.65
N PRO A 35 -46.06 -33.59 -32.94
CA PRO A 35 -44.69 -33.71 -33.46
C PRO A 35 -44.38 -32.93 -34.76
N SER A 36 -43.14 -33.07 -35.28
CA SER A 36 -42.82 -33.42 -36.70
C SER A 36 -41.41 -32.94 -37.12
N GLY A 37 -40.67 -33.79 -37.84
CA GLY A 37 -39.63 -33.33 -38.78
C GLY A 37 -38.17 -33.35 -38.32
N ALA A 38 -37.45 -34.40 -38.71
CA ALA A 38 -35.99 -34.44 -38.89
C ALA A 38 -35.74 -34.81 -40.39
N PRO A 39 -34.55 -34.60 -41.01
CA PRO A 39 -33.23 -34.51 -40.39
C PRO A 39 -32.29 -33.41 -40.93
N HIS A 40 -31.02 -33.47 -40.50
CA HIS A 40 -29.83 -32.70 -40.93
C HIS A 40 -29.72 -31.24 -40.45
N GLU A 41 -29.01 -31.04 -39.32
CA GLU A 41 -27.87 -30.09 -39.25
C GLU A 41 -26.98 -30.30 -37.99
N THR A 42 -26.53 -31.54 -37.77
CA THR A 42 -25.56 -31.88 -36.69
C THR A 42 -24.11 -31.66 -37.12
N SER A 43 -23.69 -30.41 -37.36
CA SER A 43 -22.28 -30.09 -37.71
C SER A 43 -21.73 -28.74 -37.21
N ILE A 44 -22.45 -27.97 -36.38
CA ILE A 44 -21.95 -26.69 -35.84
C ILE A 44 -21.75 -26.72 -34.31
N LEU A 45 -22.62 -27.41 -33.57
CA LEU A 45 -22.53 -27.44 -32.10
C LEU A 45 -21.31 -28.22 -31.56
N THR A 46 -20.81 -29.20 -32.32
CA THR A 46 -19.66 -30.03 -31.92
C THR A 46 -18.32 -29.29 -32.08
N LEU A 47 -18.21 -28.33 -33.01
CA LEU A 47 -16.98 -27.56 -33.23
C LEU A 47 -16.78 -26.50 -32.14
N LEU A 48 -17.88 -25.94 -31.61
CA LEU A 48 -17.83 -24.96 -30.53
C LEU A 48 -17.36 -25.56 -29.20
N LEU A 49 -17.64 -26.85 -28.93
CA LEU A 49 -17.19 -27.52 -27.71
C LEU A 49 -15.69 -27.82 -27.70
N VAL A 50 -15.06 -28.06 -28.86
CA VAL A 50 -13.62 -28.32 -28.96
C VAL A 50 -12.80 -27.03 -28.76
N LEU A 51 -13.33 -25.88 -29.17
CA LEU A 51 -12.69 -24.57 -28.97
C LEU A 51 -12.64 -24.11 -27.51
N PHE A 52 -13.52 -24.63 -26.63
CA PHE A 52 -13.42 -24.43 -25.18
C PHE A 52 -12.51 -25.44 -24.46
N ALA A 53 -12.08 -26.52 -25.13
CA ALA A 53 -11.09 -27.46 -24.61
C ALA A 53 -9.65 -27.05 -24.95
N ALA A 54 -9.44 -26.23 -25.99
CA ALA A 54 -8.18 -25.56 -26.30
C ALA A 54 -7.97 -24.29 -25.43
N GLY A 55 -8.26 -24.39 -24.13
CA GLY A 55 -7.87 -23.36 -23.17
C GLY A 55 -6.35 -23.26 -23.17
N CYS A 56 -5.81 -22.17 -23.69
CA CYS A 56 -4.37 -21.90 -23.66
C CYS A 56 -3.86 -22.08 -22.24
N SER A 57 -2.99 -23.06 -22.04
CA SER A 57 -2.28 -23.25 -20.78
C SER A 57 -1.42 -22.01 -20.53
N SER A 58 -1.96 -21.03 -19.79
CA SER A 58 -1.12 -20.06 -19.10
C SER A 58 -0.30 -20.87 -18.10
N ASN A 59 0.91 -21.23 -18.52
CA ASN A 59 1.93 -21.83 -17.67
C ASN A 59 2.20 -20.87 -16.52
N PHE A 60 1.43 -20.99 -15.45
CA PHE A 60 1.82 -20.49 -14.16
C PHE A 60 3.19 -21.12 -13.87
N PRO A 61 4.21 -20.32 -13.53
CA PRO A 61 5.42 -20.87 -12.98
C PRO A 61 5.01 -21.73 -11.79
N ARG A 62 5.28 -23.03 -11.88
CA ARG A 62 5.23 -23.97 -10.76
C ARG A 62 5.91 -23.26 -9.58
N GLY A 63 5.16 -23.03 -8.49
CA GLY A 63 5.52 -22.05 -7.45
C GLY A 63 7.00 -22.13 -7.13
N ALA A 64 7.72 -21.01 -7.32
CA ALA A 64 9.18 -21.01 -7.32
C ALA A 64 9.71 -21.61 -6.02
N THR A 65 10.39 -22.75 -6.11
CA THR A 65 10.94 -23.48 -4.96
C THR A 65 12.28 -22.92 -4.49
N SER A 66 12.76 -21.84 -5.11
CA SER A 66 14.00 -21.17 -4.73
C SER A 66 13.74 -20.18 -3.59
N PRO A 67 14.73 -19.94 -2.70
CA PRO A 67 14.69 -18.84 -1.75
C PRO A 67 14.39 -17.51 -2.44
N ARG A 68 13.59 -16.67 -1.79
CA ARG A 68 13.24 -15.31 -2.24
C ARG A 68 13.52 -14.32 -1.12
N SER A 69 14.29 -13.29 -1.41
CA SER A 69 14.76 -12.34 -0.39
C SER A 69 14.11 -10.98 -0.58
N TYR A 70 13.76 -10.36 0.54
CA TYR A 70 13.09 -9.07 0.60
C TYR A 70 13.79 -8.18 1.63
N ASN A 71 13.82 -6.88 1.37
CA ASN A 71 14.14 -5.86 2.37
C ASN A 71 12.82 -5.15 2.72
N GLY A 72 12.56 -4.80 3.98
CA GLY A 72 11.28 -4.25 4.43
C GLY A 72 11.35 -3.24 5.56
N THR A 73 10.31 -2.40 5.65
CA THR A 73 10.16 -1.33 6.63
C THR A 73 8.84 -1.49 7.40
N ALA A 74 8.85 -1.18 8.69
CA ALA A 74 7.63 -0.95 9.47
C ALA A 74 7.40 0.54 9.73
N SER A 75 6.14 0.94 9.78
CA SER A 75 5.71 2.33 10.04
C SER A 75 6.02 2.91 11.43
N VAL A 76 6.79 2.17 12.24
CA VAL A 76 7.25 2.52 13.60
C VAL A 76 8.79 2.59 13.70
N GLY A 77 9.49 2.46 12.56
CA GLY A 77 10.95 2.36 12.48
C GLY A 77 11.44 0.94 12.77
N ASP A 78 11.50 0.09 11.74
CA ASP A 78 12.15 -1.23 11.75
C ASP A 78 12.61 -1.58 10.34
N PHE A 79 13.91 -1.84 10.16
CA PHE A 79 14.44 -2.32 8.88
C PHE A 79 14.71 -3.83 8.94
N LEU A 80 13.96 -4.61 8.17
CA LEU A 80 14.06 -6.07 8.13
C LEU A 80 14.67 -6.57 6.82
N THR A 81 15.65 -7.47 6.93
CA THR A 81 15.97 -8.40 5.84
C THR A 81 15.20 -9.69 6.06
N ILE A 82 14.48 -10.16 5.04
CA ILE A 82 13.60 -11.33 5.09
C ILE A 82 14.01 -12.30 3.97
N THR A 83 14.04 -13.60 4.25
CA THR A 83 14.17 -14.67 3.26
C THR A 83 13.04 -15.66 3.43
N LEU A 84 12.26 -15.84 2.36
CA LEU A 84 11.22 -16.85 2.28
C LEU A 84 11.78 -18.08 1.56
N GLU A 85 11.65 -19.26 2.18
CA GLU A 85 12.08 -20.55 1.64
C GLU A 85 10.84 -21.42 1.34
N PRO A 86 10.37 -21.47 0.07
CA PRO A 86 9.11 -22.10 -0.29
C PRO A 86 9.15 -23.63 -0.27
N ALA A 87 10.32 -24.26 -0.36
CA ALA A 87 10.45 -25.71 -0.23
C ALA A 87 10.30 -26.15 1.24
N ALA A 88 10.97 -25.45 2.16
CA ALA A 88 10.91 -25.76 3.60
C ALA A 88 9.68 -25.16 4.32
N HIS A 89 8.94 -24.27 3.66
CA HIS A 89 7.83 -23.51 4.25
C HIS A 89 8.27 -22.68 5.47
N THR A 90 9.43 -22.01 5.35
CA THR A 90 9.96 -21.14 6.42
C THR A 90 10.22 -19.72 5.94
N LEU A 91 9.97 -18.75 6.82
CA LEU A 91 10.35 -17.35 6.68
C LEU A 91 11.44 -17.06 7.72
N THR A 92 12.65 -16.74 7.26
CA THR A 92 13.74 -16.26 8.11
C THR A 92 13.81 -14.75 8.03
N TYR A 93 14.01 -14.07 9.16
CA TYR A 93 14.19 -12.62 9.20
C TYR A 93 15.27 -12.19 10.19
N THR A 94 15.82 -11.01 9.92
CA THR A 94 16.64 -10.23 10.85
C THR A 94 16.20 -8.77 10.75
N ASN A 95 15.83 -8.17 11.87
CA ASN A 95 15.58 -6.74 12.02
C ASN A 95 16.89 -6.06 12.44
N LEU A 96 17.42 -5.17 11.60
CA LEU A 96 18.67 -4.47 11.86
C LEU A 96 18.48 -3.30 12.84
N SER A 97 17.26 -2.78 12.99
CA SER A 97 16.97 -1.66 13.89
C SER A 97 16.93 -2.08 15.36
N ASN A 98 16.50 -3.30 15.67
CA ASN A 98 16.36 -3.80 17.06
C ASN A 98 17.02 -5.17 17.33
N GLN A 99 17.67 -5.78 16.34
CA GLN A 99 18.37 -7.08 16.40
C GLN A 99 17.49 -8.33 16.58
N ASP A 100 16.15 -8.21 16.51
CA ASP A 100 15.26 -9.39 16.48
C ASP A 100 15.57 -10.27 15.27
N THR A 101 15.62 -11.59 15.47
CA THR A 101 15.82 -12.56 14.40
C THR A 101 15.05 -13.84 14.67
N GLY A 102 14.60 -14.51 13.62
CA GLY A 102 13.87 -15.76 13.75
C GLY A 102 13.72 -16.52 12.43
N THR A 103 13.48 -17.82 12.54
CA THR A 103 13.06 -18.68 11.43
C THR A 103 11.71 -19.28 11.78
N ILE A 104 10.68 -18.87 11.05
CA ILE A 104 9.27 -19.11 11.35
C ILE A 104 8.67 -20.08 10.32
N PRO A 105 8.08 -21.21 10.75
CA PRO A 105 7.28 -22.05 9.88
C PRO A 105 5.98 -21.33 9.45
N TYR A 106 5.60 -21.43 8.18
CA TYR A 106 4.35 -20.86 7.67
C TYR A 106 3.49 -21.87 6.93
N THR A 107 2.19 -21.59 6.84
CA THR A 107 1.25 -22.36 6.00
C THR A 107 0.58 -21.44 4.99
N VAL A 108 0.51 -21.86 3.73
CA VAL A 108 -0.22 -21.12 2.69
C VAL A 108 -1.71 -21.44 2.81
N ASN A 109 -2.52 -20.42 3.06
CA ASN A 109 -3.97 -20.52 3.15
C ASN A 109 -4.59 -20.58 1.74
N SER A 110 -5.81 -21.11 1.63
CA SER A 110 -6.54 -21.22 0.36
C SER A 110 -6.84 -19.88 -0.32
N ASP A 111 -6.74 -18.77 0.42
CA ASP A 111 -6.91 -17.42 -0.09
C ASP A 111 -5.63 -16.77 -0.62
N GLY A 112 -4.47 -17.42 -0.44
CA GLY A 112 -3.14 -16.94 -0.83
C GLY A 112 -2.36 -16.22 0.29
N THR A 113 -2.97 -15.95 1.45
CA THR A 113 -2.26 -15.44 2.63
C THR A 113 -1.45 -16.54 3.29
N TYR A 114 -0.44 -16.16 4.08
CA TYR A 114 0.35 -17.08 4.88
C TYR A 114 0.00 -16.89 6.36
N THR A 115 -0.25 -17.97 7.08
CA THR A 115 -0.27 -17.97 8.55
C THR A 115 1.15 -18.20 9.04
N LEU A 116 1.67 -17.29 9.88
CA LEU A 116 3.03 -17.38 10.42
C LEU A 116 3.00 -17.94 11.84
N ASN A 117 3.66 -19.07 12.06
CA ASN A 117 3.69 -19.75 13.36
C ASN A 117 4.91 -19.30 14.18
N ASP A 118 5.02 -18.00 14.40
CA ASP A 118 6.15 -17.40 15.11
C ASP A 118 6.11 -17.74 16.61
N PRO A 119 7.11 -18.46 17.17
CA PRO A 119 7.14 -18.80 18.60
C PRO A 119 7.21 -17.56 19.52
N THR A 120 7.71 -16.44 19.01
CA THR A 120 7.76 -15.15 19.74
C THR A 120 6.46 -14.36 19.58
N GLY A 121 5.65 -14.68 18.56
CA GLY A 121 4.46 -13.93 18.16
C GLY A 121 4.75 -12.58 17.49
N ASN A 122 6.01 -12.28 17.12
CA ASN A 122 6.36 -11.01 16.50
C ASN A 122 5.63 -10.84 15.16
N LEU A 123 5.65 -11.86 14.30
CA LEU A 123 5.00 -11.90 12.98
C LEU A 123 3.85 -12.92 12.97
N ILE A 124 2.65 -12.53 12.50
CA ILE A 124 1.43 -13.36 12.63
C ILE A 124 0.83 -13.82 11.29
N ALA A 125 0.92 -13.02 10.25
CA ALA A 125 0.44 -13.36 8.91
C ALA A 125 1.25 -12.61 7.86
N ALA A 126 1.29 -13.14 6.64
CA ALA A 126 1.90 -12.47 5.51
C ALA A 126 1.08 -12.61 4.22
N TYR A 127 1.41 -11.78 3.24
CA TYR A 127 0.95 -11.97 1.86
C TYR A 127 2.09 -11.62 0.91
N GLU A 128 2.37 -12.50 -0.05
CA GLU A 128 3.47 -12.33 -1.00
C GLU A 128 2.94 -12.12 -2.43
N VAL A 129 3.51 -11.14 -3.14
CA VAL A 129 3.58 -11.13 -4.60
C VAL A 129 4.97 -11.65 -4.99
N PRO A 130 5.09 -12.91 -5.48
CA PRO A 130 6.36 -13.57 -5.77
C PRO A 130 7.39 -12.73 -6.54
N ASN A 131 8.59 -12.56 -5.97
CA ASN A 131 9.71 -11.81 -6.54
C ASN A 131 9.39 -10.32 -6.78
N TYR A 132 8.50 -9.74 -5.96
CA TYR A 132 8.08 -8.35 -6.11
C TYR A 132 7.91 -7.66 -4.75
N ALA A 133 7.01 -8.17 -3.92
CA ALA A 133 6.71 -7.58 -2.62
C ALA A 133 6.18 -8.61 -1.60
N LEU A 134 6.41 -8.34 -0.33
CA LEU A 134 5.91 -9.12 0.80
C LEU A 134 5.32 -8.17 1.84
N LEU A 135 4.08 -8.43 2.24
CA LEU A 135 3.44 -7.82 3.41
C LEU A 135 3.58 -8.74 4.60
N VAL A 136 3.85 -8.18 5.77
CA VAL A 136 3.78 -8.93 7.03
C VAL A 136 2.99 -8.15 8.07
N GLN A 137 2.00 -8.79 8.66
CA GLN A 137 1.34 -8.35 9.88
C GLN A 137 2.25 -8.66 11.07
N ALA A 138 2.63 -7.62 11.81
CA ALA A 138 3.51 -7.75 12.97
C ALA A 138 2.88 -7.11 14.21
N THR A 139 3.10 -7.73 15.38
CA THR A 139 2.48 -7.33 16.66
C THR A 139 3.45 -6.70 17.66
N LYS A 140 4.76 -6.85 17.41
CA LYS A 140 5.86 -6.44 18.29
C LYS A 140 6.94 -5.70 17.51
N THR A 141 6.57 -4.56 16.95
CA THR A 141 7.45 -3.70 16.14
C THR A 141 7.93 -2.48 16.91
N GLY A 142 8.96 -1.83 16.37
CA GLY A 142 9.61 -0.63 16.85
C GLY A 142 10.58 -0.86 18.01
N PRO A 143 11.25 0.21 18.50
CA PRO A 143 12.32 0.12 19.51
C PRO A 143 11.93 -0.50 20.86
N ASN A 144 10.63 -0.62 21.14
CA ASN A 144 10.09 -1.19 22.38
C ASN A 144 9.40 -2.56 22.17
N HIS A 145 9.47 -3.13 20.96
CA HIS A 145 8.89 -4.44 20.60
C HIS A 145 7.41 -4.60 21.01
N ASN A 146 6.61 -3.55 20.89
CA ASN A 146 5.26 -3.49 21.45
C ASN A 146 4.21 -2.81 20.55
N ALA A 147 4.57 -2.43 19.32
CA ALA A 147 3.64 -1.81 18.39
C ALA A 147 3.09 -2.82 17.37
N LEU A 148 1.80 -2.66 17.02
CA LEU A 148 1.24 -3.26 15.81
C LEU A 148 1.72 -2.47 14.59
N ALA A 149 2.13 -3.16 13.53
CA ALA A 149 2.43 -2.53 12.24
C ALA A 149 2.17 -3.47 11.06
N LEU A 150 2.12 -2.88 9.86
CA LEU A 150 2.37 -3.61 8.62
C LEU A 150 3.82 -3.36 8.20
N ILE A 151 4.58 -4.44 8.07
CA ILE A 151 5.86 -4.41 7.38
C ILE A 151 5.54 -4.45 5.89
N THR A 152 6.04 -3.47 5.14
CA THR A 152 6.05 -3.53 3.67
C THR A 152 7.45 -3.82 3.20
N ALA A 153 7.63 -4.96 2.53
CA ALA A 153 8.89 -5.42 2.00
C ALA A 153 8.85 -5.57 0.48
N VAL A 154 9.99 -5.36 -0.15
CA VAL A 154 10.20 -5.35 -1.61
C VAL A 154 11.38 -6.23 -1.97
N ASP A 155 11.37 -6.77 -3.20
CA ASP A 155 12.39 -7.70 -3.68
C ASP A 155 13.82 -7.15 -3.49
N LYS A 156 14.72 -7.98 -2.96
CA LYS A 156 16.07 -7.58 -2.56
C LYS A 156 17.00 -7.49 -3.77
N GLY A 157 17.09 -6.29 -4.35
CA GLY A 157 18.03 -5.96 -5.43
C GLY A 157 19.35 -5.34 -4.94
N THR A 158 20.35 -5.31 -5.83
CA THR A 158 21.52 -4.44 -5.68
C THR A 158 21.12 -3.01 -6.04
N ILE A 159 21.47 -2.04 -5.18
CA ILE A 159 21.15 -0.62 -5.37
C ILE A 159 22.34 0.30 -5.05
N SER A 160 22.22 1.55 -5.47
CA SER A 160 23.18 2.65 -5.33
C SER A 160 22.43 3.99 -5.42
N THR A 161 23.07 5.12 -5.11
CA THR A 161 22.50 6.45 -5.39
C THR A 161 22.17 6.66 -6.87
N ALA A 162 22.95 6.06 -7.78
CA ALA A 162 22.71 6.10 -9.22
C ALA A 162 21.50 5.27 -9.68
N THR A 163 20.96 4.38 -8.83
CA THR A 163 19.87 3.45 -9.20
C THR A 163 18.55 4.14 -9.53
N TRP A 164 18.32 5.34 -8.98
CA TRP A 164 17.09 6.12 -9.17
C TRP A 164 17.35 7.55 -9.66
N ALA A 165 18.60 7.89 -9.99
CA ALA A 165 18.98 9.21 -10.47
C ALA A 165 18.33 9.53 -11.83
N GLY A 166 17.92 10.78 -12.03
CA GLY A 166 17.24 11.26 -13.24
C GLY A 166 15.77 10.80 -13.37
N HIS A 167 15.13 10.38 -12.28
CA HIS A 167 13.78 9.83 -12.29
C HIS A 167 12.83 10.50 -11.28
N GLY A 168 11.56 10.53 -11.63
CA GLY A 168 10.46 11.03 -10.79
C GLY A 168 9.55 9.90 -10.30
N TYR A 169 9.22 9.95 -9.01
CA TYR A 169 8.42 8.96 -8.29
C TYR A 169 7.24 9.64 -7.60
N ASN A 170 6.11 8.97 -7.51
CA ASN A 170 5.12 9.29 -6.47
C ASN A 170 5.60 8.68 -5.16
N TYR A 171 5.20 9.22 -4.00
CA TYR A 171 5.40 8.53 -2.73
C TYR A 171 4.13 8.52 -1.88
N MET A 172 4.03 7.50 -1.04
CA MET A 172 3.16 7.49 0.13
C MET A 172 4.02 7.21 1.35
N GLN A 173 4.04 8.13 2.32
CA GLN A 173 4.53 7.86 3.66
C GLN A 173 3.38 7.39 4.53
N PHE A 174 3.56 6.24 5.17
CA PHE A 174 2.68 5.73 6.20
C PHE A 174 3.33 5.94 7.57
N ARG A 175 2.68 6.76 8.41
CA ARG A 175 3.15 7.13 9.75
C ARG A 175 2.27 6.44 10.80
N THR A 176 2.84 6.04 11.94
CA THR A 176 2.04 5.72 13.15
C THR A 176 1.98 6.86 14.14
N SER A 177 2.49 8.03 13.76
CA SER A 177 2.40 9.29 14.51
C SER A 177 1.86 10.39 13.60
N SER A 178 1.59 11.56 14.18
CA SER A 178 1.47 12.82 13.43
C SER A 178 0.48 12.77 12.25
N GLY A 179 -0.67 12.11 12.41
CA GLY A 179 -1.74 12.10 11.42
C GLY A 179 -1.57 11.14 10.25
N GLY A 180 -0.67 10.17 10.35
CA GLY A 180 -0.83 8.87 9.69
C GLY A 180 -0.53 8.74 8.19
N VAL A 181 -0.48 9.82 7.41
CA VAL A 181 -0.17 9.77 5.97
C VAL A 181 0.46 11.06 5.46
N GLU A 182 1.42 10.93 4.55
CA GLU A 182 1.74 11.97 3.57
C GLU A 182 1.78 11.34 2.17
N VAL A 183 1.30 12.05 1.16
CA VAL A 183 1.35 11.59 -0.24
C VAL A 183 1.89 12.68 -1.13
N GLY A 184 2.67 12.34 -2.15
CA GLY A 184 3.32 13.37 -2.95
C GLY A 184 4.15 12.83 -4.08
N SER A 185 5.14 13.61 -4.49
CA SER A 185 6.14 13.18 -5.45
C SER A 185 7.56 13.57 -5.04
N ALA A 186 8.51 12.71 -5.41
CA ALA A 186 9.93 12.92 -5.30
C ALA A 186 10.53 12.98 -6.71
N ILE A 187 11.47 13.90 -6.92
CA ILE A 187 12.28 13.99 -8.13
C ILE A 187 13.73 13.82 -7.70
N LEU A 188 14.41 12.85 -8.29
CA LEU A 188 15.86 12.67 -8.15
C LEU A 188 16.51 13.21 -9.41
N ASP A 189 17.39 14.19 -9.26
CA ASP A 189 18.14 14.75 -10.39
C ASP A 189 19.21 13.75 -10.91
N ALA A 190 19.98 14.14 -11.93
CA ALA A 190 21.01 13.28 -12.52
C ALA A 190 22.21 13.02 -11.58
N GLN A 191 22.31 13.73 -10.46
CA GLN A 191 23.30 13.54 -9.40
C GLN A 191 22.72 12.69 -8.24
N GLY A 192 21.41 12.49 -8.21
CA GLY A 192 20.68 11.77 -7.15
C GLY A 192 20.11 12.69 -6.06
N ASN A 193 20.22 14.02 -6.19
CA ASN A 193 19.66 14.95 -5.20
C ASN A 193 18.14 14.89 -5.26
N VAL A 194 17.52 14.86 -4.09
CA VAL A 194 16.08 14.65 -3.94
C VAL A 194 15.38 15.99 -3.73
N SER A 195 14.33 16.24 -4.50
CA SER A 195 13.34 17.28 -4.25
C SER A 195 11.98 16.65 -4.05
N VAL A 196 11.27 17.01 -2.98
CA VAL A 196 9.95 16.45 -2.64
C VAL A 196 8.88 17.54 -2.52
N THR A 197 7.66 17.19 -2.92
CA THR A 197 6.44 17.93 -2.60
C THR A 197 5.38 16.96 -2.11
N GLY A 198 4.71 17.29 -1.00
CA GLY A 198 3.81 16.39 -0.28
C GLY A 198 2.54 17.06 0.23
N TYR A 199 1.45 16.31 0.25
CA TYR A 199 0.20 16.61 0.92
C TYR A 199 0.10 15.81 2.21
N TRP A 200 0.12 16.53 3.33
CA TRP A 200 -0.01 16.02 4.69
C TRP A 200 -1.20 16.72 5.37
N PRO A 201 -2.41 16.17 5.28
CA PRO A 201 -3.62 16.86 5.73
C PRO A 201 -3.58 17.25 7.21
N TYR A 202 -2.93 16.43 8.04
CA TYR A 202 -2.76 16.70 9.46
C TYR A 202 -1.88 17.93 9.77
N GLY A 203 -0.92 18.31 8.91
CA GLY A 203 -0.12 19.53 9.10
C GLY A 203 -1.01 20.79 9.27
N SER A 204 -2.13 20.83 8.55
CA SER A 204 -3.13 21.90 8.68
C SER A 204 -3.94 21.87 9.98
N ILE A 205 -4.11 20.70 10.61
CA ILE A 205 -5.00 20.48 11.76
C ILE A 205 -4.22 20.49 13.08
N GLY A 206 -3.10 19.76 13.13
CA GLY A 206 -2.35 19.51 14.36
C GLY A 206 -1.10 20.37 14.55
N GLN A 207 -0.61 21.03 13.49
CA GLN A 207 0.61 21.88 13.55
C GLN A 207 0.36 23.33 13.11
N GLY A 208 -0.71 23.60 12.35
CA GLY A 208 -1.03 24.93 11.83
C GLY A 208 -0.09 25.41 10.71
N THR A 209 0.81 24.55 10.21
CA THR A 209 1.80 24.86 9.17
C THR A 209 1.26 24.79 7.74
N GLY A 210 0.01 24.34 7.57
CA GLY A 210 -0.59 24.07 6.27
C GLY A 210 -0.55 22.58 5.90
N ALA A 211 -1.31 22.21 4.87
CA ALA A 211 -1.41 20.82 4.41
C ALA A 211 -0.37 20.42 3.35
N PHE A 212 0.47 21.35 2.88
CA PHE A 212 1.42 21.12 1.78
C PHE A 212 2.85 21.42 2.20
N ASN A 213 3.71 20.44 1.96
CA ASN A 213 5.13 20.45 2.30
C ASN A 213 5.98 20.50 1.03
N ILE A 214 7.15 21.13 1.14
CA ILE A 214 8.25 21.04 0.18
C ILE A 214 9.54 20.74 0.95
N GLY A 215 10.44 19.97 0.36
CA GLY A 215 11.71 19.61 0.98
C GLY A 215 12.75 19.16 -0.05
N SER A 216 14.01 19.09 0.37
CA SER A 216 15.11 18.64 -0.48
C SER A 216 16.28 18.14 0.34
N PHE A 217 17.03 17.16 -0.17
CA PHE A 217 18.27 16.69 0.42
C PHE A 217 19.26 16.18 -0.65
N ASP A 218 20.55 16.22 -0.32
CA ASP A 218 21.66 16.01 -1.25
C ASP A 218 22.03 14.52 -1.37
N ALA A 219 22.47 14.07 -2.54
CA ALA A 219 22.87 12.69 -2.79
C ALA A 219 24.05 12.22 -1.90
N SER A 220 24.86 13.15 -1.39
CA SER A 220 26.00 12.87 -0.50
C SER A 220 25.61 12.40 0.90
N THR A 221 24.34 12.55 1.32
CA THR A 221 23.86 12.02 2.61
C THR A 221 23.65 10.51 2.60
N PHE A 222 23.63 9.88 1.43
CA PHE A 222 23.45 8.44 1.30
C PHE A 222 24.77 7.70 1.39
N HIS A 223 24.81 6.61 2.16
CA HIS A 223 25.96 5.72 2.27
C HIS A 223 25.55 4.30 1.90
N ALA A 224 26.23 3.68 0.94
CA ALA A 224 25.93 2.31 0.54
C ALA A 224 26.40 1.33 1.62
N ASP A 225 25.51 0.41 2.03
CA ASP A 225 25.87 -0.71 2.89
C ASP A 225 26.84 -1.66 2.16
N PRO A 226 27.82 -2.30 2.84
CA PRO A 226 28.75 -3.24 2.20
C PRO A 226 28.11 -4.44 1.47
N SER A 227 26.84 -4.80 1.75
CA SER A 227 26.11 -5.80 0.95
C SER A 227 25.67 -5.28 -0.42
N GLY A 228 25.64 -3.97 -0.62
CA GLY A 228 25.12 -3.30 -1.82
C GLY A 228 23.60 -3.41 -1.99
N THR A 229 22.85 -3.82 -0.96
CA THR A 229 21.39 -4.07 -1.06
C THR A 229 20.50 -3.04 -0.38
N PHE A 230 21.09 -2.09 0.33
CA PHE A 230 20.43 -0.91 0.87
C PHE A 230 21.44 0.25 1.00
N LEU A 231 20.93 1.46 1.17
CA LEU A 231 21.68 2.65 1.56
C LEU A 231 21.24 3.06 2.97
N THR A 232 22.09 3.76 3.69
CA THR A 232 21.76 4.42 4.95
C THR A 232 21.84 5.93 4.79
N ILE A 233 21.02 6.66 5.54
CA ILE A 233 21.15 8.11 5.74
C ILE A 233 21.37 8.31 7.25
N PRO A 234 22.53 8.83 7.69
CA PRO A 234 22.85 8.94 9.11
C PRO A 234 22.08 10.09 9.77
N GLU A 235 21.49 9.80 10.93
CA GLU A 235 20.76 10.77 11.74
C GLU A 235 21.62 11.37 12.86
N ASN A 236 21.31 12.61 13.27
CA ASN A 236 22.11 13.36 14.25
C ASN A 236 22.17 12.70 15.66
N ASN A 237 21.27 11.76 15.94
CA ASN A 237 21.19 10.97 17.17
C ASN A 237 22.02 9.68 17.12
N GLY A 238 22.68 9.37 15.99
CA GLY A 238 23.44 8.13 15.78
C GLY A 238 22.62 6.94 15.27
N SER A 239 21.32 7.10 14.97
CA SER A 239 20.57 6.11 14.17
C SER A 239 20.80 6.33 12.67
N SER A 240 20.11 5.56 11.83
CA SER A 240 20.08 5.80 10.38
C SER A 240 18.71 5.44 9.83
N ASP A 241 18.26 6.20 8.83
CA ASP A 241 17.19 5.79 7.93
C ASP A 241 17.75 4.76 6.93
N TYR A 242 16.94 3.79 6.53
CA TYR A 242 17.34 2.74 5.59
C TYR A 242 16.59 2.85 4.28
N VAL A 243 17.31 3.07 3.18
CA VAL A 243 16.74 3.20 1.83
C VAL A 243 17.02 1.93 1.04
N PHE A 244 15.99 1.29 0.51
CA PHE A 244 16.11 0.02 -0.22
C PHE A 244 15.09 -0.05 -1.35
N GLY A 245 15.25 -1.00 -2.28
CA GLY A 245 14.28 -1.18 -3.35
C GLY A 245 14.81 -1.91 -4.56
N THR A 246 14.17 -1.65 -5.70
CA THR A 246 14.49 -2.25 -7.00
C THR A 246 14.86 -1.17 -8.01
N PRO A 247 15.77 -1.45 -8.97
CA PRO A 247 16.13 -0.48 -10.00
C PRO A 247 14.97 0.00 -10.89
N ASN A 248 13.89 -0.78 -11.02
CA ASN A 248 12.87 -0.56 -12.06
C ASN A 248 11.45 -0.26 -11.56
N GLY A 249 11.16 -0.34 -10.25
CA GLY A 249 9.77 -0.36 -9.77
C GLY A 249 9.47 0.44 -8.50
N ILE A 250 10.22 0.19 -7.43
CA ILE A 250 9.88 0.64 -6.07
C ILE A 250 11.15 1.06 -5.34
N PHE A 251 11.10 2.15 -4.57
CA PHE A 251 11.99 2.36 -3.43
C PHE A 251 11.17 2.44 -2.14
N ALA A 252 11.80 2.14 -1.02
CA ALA A 252 11.24 2.28 0.30
C ALA A 252 12.28 2.93 1.22
N VAL A 253 11.81 3.70 2.20
CA VAL A 253 12.64 4.28 3.25
C VAL A 253 12.04 3.90 4.60
N ASP A 254 12.82 3.20 5.42
CA ASP A 254 12.55 3.07 6.85
C ASP A 254 13.03 4.34 7.55
N THR A 255 12.14 5.01 8.28
CA THR A 255 12.47 6.16 9.12
C THR A 255 11.87 5.96 10.52
N PRO A 256 12.46 6.53 11.59
CA PRO A 256 11.84 6.58 12.92
C PRO A 256 10.44 7.20 12.95
N ASN A 257 10.07 7.98 11.92
CA ASN A 257 8.77 8.62 11.78
C ASN A 257 7.83 7.92 10.76
N GLY A 258 8.17 6.70 10.35
CA GLY A 258 7.33 5.84 9.52
C GLY A 258 7.97 5.38 8.21
N ALA A 259 7.21 4.59 7.46
CA ALA A 259 7.64 3.95 6.22
C ALA A 259 7.29 4.84 5.01
N ILE A 260 8.26 5.19 4.18
CA ILE A 260 8.02 5.83 2.88
C ILE A 260 8.05 4.76 1.79
N LEU A 261 7.07 4.75 0.90
CA LEU A 261 7.01 3.89 -0.29
C LEU A 261 6.98 4.77 -1.54
N GLY A 262 8.08 4.78 -2.29
CA GLY A 262 8.27 5.48 -3.55
C GLY A 262 7.99 4.58 -4.74
N LEU A 263 7.16 5.05 -5.67
CA LEU A 263 6.64 4.28 -6.80
C LEU A 263 6.80 5.05 -8.10
N LYS A 264 7.15 4.33 -9.18
CA LYS A 264 7.34 4.94 -10.49
C LYS A 264 6.08 5.66 -10.97
N LYS A 265 6.23 6.91 -11.44
CA LYS A 265 5.11 7.66 -12.03
C LYS A 265 4.59 6.96 -13.29
N ALA A 266 3.27 6.95 -13.47
CA ALA A 266 2.66 6.52 -14.72
C ALA A 266 2.94 7.55 -15.83
N ALA A 267 2.96 7.09 -17.08
CA ALA A 267 3.16 7.99 -18.23
C ALA A 267 2.02 9.00 -18.41
N THR A 268 0.82 8.69 -17.91
CA THR A 268 -0.35 9.58 -17.95
C THR A 268 -1.10 9.54 -16.63
N LYS A 269 -1.97 10.53 -16.38
CA LYS A 269 -2.87 10.58 -15.23
C LYS A 269 -4.05 9.58 -15.29
N ASN A 270 -4.31 8.98 -16.45
CA ASN A 270 -5.52 8.17 -16.66
C ASN A 270 -5.39 6.81 -15.95
N PHE A 271 -6.50 6.30 -15.42
CA PHE A 271 -6.57 4.94 -14.88
C PHE A 271 -6.31 3.93 -16.01
N ASP A 272 -5.43 2.95 -15.76
CA ASP A 272 -5.22 1.81 -16.66
C ASP A 272 -6.22 0.69 -16.32
N PRO A 273 -7.15 0.33 -17.23
CA PRO A 273 -8.11 -0.74 -17.02
C PRO A 273 -7.48 -2.13 -16.76
N SER A 274 -6.18 -2.32 -17.01
CA SER A 274 -5.48 -3.58 -16.70
C SER A 274 -5.50 -3.93 -15.19
N PHE A 275 -5.62 -2.90 -14.33
CA PHE A 275 -5.81 -3.03 -12.88
C PHE A 275 -7.26 -3.30 -12.44
N ALA A 276 -8.19 -3.53 -13.37
CA ALA A 276 -9.53 -4.00 -13.03
C ALA A 276 -9.51 -5.45 -12.53
N GLY A 277 -10.30 -5.77 -11.52
CA GLY A 277 -10.42 -7.11 -10.96
C GLY A 277 -10.91 -7.16 -9.51
N THR A 278 -10.88 -8.36 -8.94
CA THR A 278 -11.17 -8.62 -7.53
C THR A 278 -9.89 -8.88 -6.77
N TYR A 279 -9.86 -8.36 -5.55
CA TYR A 279 -8.66 -8.04 -4.82
C TYR A 279 -8.85 -8.37 -3.34
N LYS A 280 -7.80 -8.91 -2.70
CA LYS A 280 -7.76 -9.19 -1.26
C LYS A 280 -6.84 -8.19 -0.58
N ALA A 281 -7.34 -7.57 0.47
CA ALA A 281 -6.70 -6.51 1.22
C ALA A 281 -6.22 -7.03 2.57
N ILE A 282 -5.00 -6.65 2.96
CA ILE A 282 -4.57 -6.61 4.36
C ILE A 282 -4.39 -5.14 4.75
N TYR A 283 -4.97 -4.72 5.87
CA TYR A 283 -4.91 -3.34 6.34
C TYR A 283 -4.37 -3.17 7.75
N TYR A 284 -3.78 -1.99 7.98
CA TYR A 284 -3.61 -1.37 9.29
C TYR A 284 -4.56 -0.18 9.41
N GLN A 285 -5.27 -0.10 10.52
CA GLN A 285 -6.07 1.06 10.90
C GLN A 285 -5.69 1.52 12.30
N LYS A 286 -5.71 2.84 12.53
CA LYS A 286 -5.80 3.42 13.88
C LYS A 286 -7.10 4.21 13.98
N THR A 287 -7.87 3.95 15.04
CA THR A 287 -9.13 4.65 15.35
C THR A 287 -8.97 5.49 16.60
N GLY A 288 -9.74 6.57 16.72
CA GLY A 288 -9.60 7.52 17.83
C GLY A 288 -8.20 8.14 17.91
N ALA A 289 -7.54 8.33 16.76
CA ALA A 289 -6.19 8.88 16.70
C ALA A 289 -6.16 10.32 17.26
N ASN A 290 -5.38 10.55 18.30
CA ASN A 290 -5.22 11.85 18.94
C ASN A 290 -3.74 12.10 19.25
N THR A 291 -3.24 13.27 18.87
CA THR A 291 -1.85 13.65 19.09
C THR A 291 -1.71 14.46 20.37
N GLY A 292 -0.83 14.03 21.26
CA GLY A 292 -0.41 14.74 22.46
C GLY A 292 0.95 15.45 22.27
N PRO A 293 1.60 15.84 23.37
CA PRO A 293 2.93 16.48 23.35
C PRO A 293 3.97 15.70 22.54
N ASN A 294 4.91 16.43 21.94
CA ASN A 294 6.00 15.90 21.11
C ASN A 294 5.52 15.01 19.94
N ASN A 295 4.36 15.34 19.37
CA ASN A 295 3.72 14.60 18.28
C ASN A 295 3.37 13.13 18.59
N THR A 296 3.33 12.75 19.87
CA THR A 296 2.97 11.39 20.33
C THR A 296 1.52 11.08 19.97
N GLU A 297 1.26 10.07 19.13
CA GLU A 297 -0.10 9.76 18.67
C GLU A 297 -0.72 8.52 19.36
N THR A 298 -1.69 8.80 20.22
CA THR A 298 -2.57 7.79 20.85
C THR A 298 -3.66 7.31 19.88
N GLY A 299 -4.33 6.21 20.23
CA GLY A 299 -5.46 5.65 19.51
C GLY A 299 -5.42 4.12 19.48
N THR A 300 -6.52 3.49 19.07
CA THR A 300 -6.62 2.02 19.00
C THR A 300 -6.18 1.54 17.61
N ALA A 301 -5.01 0.91 17.55
CA ALA A 301 -4.52 0.22 16.36
C ALA A 301 -5.22 -1.13 16.16
N SER A 302 -5.48 -1.49 14.91
CA SER A 302 -6.00 -2.79 14.51
C SER A 302 -5.42 -3.23 13.16
N LEU A 303 -5.33 -4.55 13.00
CA LEU A 303 -4.98 -5.22 11.75
C LEU A 303 -6.21 -6.01 11.28
N GLY A 304 -6.40 -6.12 9.96
CA GLY A 304 -7.54 -6.87 9.43
C GLY A 304 -7.44 -7.12 7.93
N ASN A 305 -8.47 -7.80 7.40
CA ASN A 305 -8.57 -8.18 6.00
C ASN A 305 -9.87 -7.63 5.40
N ALA A 306 -9.89 -7.37 4.09
CA ALA A 306 -11.10 -6.94 3.36
C ALA A 306 -11.11 -7.44 1.90
N MET A 307 -12.25 -7.30 1.22
CA MET A 307 -12.36 -7.52 -0.22
C MET A 307 -12.57 -6.21 -0.96
N LEU A 308 -11.93 -6.09 -2.12
CA LEU A 308 -12.01 -4.95 -3.03
C LEU A 308 -12.39 -5.45 -4.44
N GLY A 309 -13.26 -4.72 -5.12
CA GLY A 309 -13.46 -4.81 -6.56
C GLY A 309 -13.09 -3.49 -7.23
N ILE A 310 -12.40 -3.57 -8.38
CA ILE A 310 -12.14 -2.42 -9.27
C ILE A 310 -12.68 -2.74 -10.67
N THR A 311 -13.50 -1.84 -11.22
CA THR A 311 -14.00 -1.93 -12.61
C THR A 311 -12.99 -1.37 -13.62
N SER A 312 -13.16 -1.68 -14.91
CA SER A 312 -12.39 -1.06 -16.00
C SER A 312 -12.56 0.46 -16.12
N SER A 313 -13.58 1.05 -15.47
CA SER A 313 -13.78 2.49 -15.37
C SER A 313 -13.19 3.13 -14.11
N GLY A 314 -12.46 2.36 -13.29
CA GLY A 314 -11.88 2.86 -12.03
C GLY A 314 -12.90 3.05 -10.91
N GLN A 315 -14.09 2.44 -11.00
CA GLN A 315 -15.00 2.36 -9.85
C GLN A 315 -14.48 1.32 -8.86
N ILE A 316 -14.36 1.72 -7.60
CA ILE A 316 -14.00 0.92 -6.46
C ILE A 316 -15.26 0.52 -5.67
N THR A 317 -15.31 -0.74 -5.27
CA THR A 317 -16.22 -1.26 -4.25
C THR A 317 -15.41 -1.95 -3.16
N ILE A 318 -15.57 -1.55 -1.89
CA ILE A 318 -15.00 -2.23 -0.72
C ILE A 318 -16.13 -2.96 0.00
N SER A 319 -15.91 -4.23 0.35
CA SER A 319 -16.86 -5.05 1.12
C SER A 319 -16.23 -5.70 2.35
N ASP A 320 -17.05 -5.95 3.36
CA ASP A 320 -16.70 -6.80 4.51
C ASP A 320 -16.63 -8.30 4.13
N SER A 321 -16.30 -9.16 5.10
CA SER A 321 -16.22 -10.61 4.91
C SER A 321 -17.58 -11.30 4.73
N GLN A 322 -18.69 -10.60 4.94
CA GLN A 322 -20.06 -11.03 4.72
C GLN A 322 -20.60 -10.60 3.34
N GLY A 323 -19.84 -9.77 2.60
CA GLY A 323 -20.20 -9.23 1.29
C GLY A 323 -20.92 -7.88 1.35
N SER A 324 -21.16 -7.30 2.53
CA SER A 324 -21.80 -5.99 2.68
C SER A 324 -20.89 -4.91 2.11
N VAL A 325 -21.43 -4.06 1.23
CA VAL A 325 -20.68 -2.95 0.63
C VAL A 325 -20.49 -1.84 1.67
N LEU A 326 -19.23 -1.53 1.97
CA LEU A 326 -18.81 -0.49 2.91
C LEU A 326 -18.57 0.85 2.21
N VAL A 327 -18.02 0.82 0.99
CA VAL A 327 -17.69 2.01 0.19
C VAL A 327 -17.92 1.71 -1.29
N VAL A 328 -18.52 2.66 -2.02
CA VAL A 328 -18.43 2.76 -3.48
C VAL A 328 -17.87 4.14 -3.82
N ALA A 329 -16.85 4.19 -4.67
CA ALA A 329 -16.22 5.44 -5.11
C ALA A 329 -15.66 5.30 -6.53
N THR A 330 -15.37 6.42 -7.20
CA THR A 330 -14.62 6.43 -8.47
C THR A 330 -13.24 7.01 -8.22
N LEU A 331 -12.20 6.38 -8.77
CA LEU A 331 -10.83 6.87 -8.73
C LEU A 331 -10.70 8.16 -9.56
N GLN A 332 -10.50 9.28 -8.88
CA GLN A 332 -10.16 10.55 -9.51
C GLN A 332 -8.62 10.70 -9.57
N PRO A 333 -8.02 11.07 -10.70
CA PRO A 333 -6.59 11.39 -10.73
C PRO A 333 -6.27 12.58 -9.82
N VAL A 334 -5.12 12.56 -9.14
CA VAL A 334 -4.70 13.71 -8.30
C VAL A 334 -4.53 14.98 -9.16
N ALA A 335 -3.99 14.84 -10.38
CA ALA A 335 -3.92 15.90 -11.39
C ALA A 335 -5.27 16.57 -11.74
N ASP A 336 -6.40 15.91 -11.48
CA ASP A 336 -7.76 16.40 -11.76
C ASP A 336 -8.51 16.74 -10.45
N THR A 337 -7.80 16.92 -9.35
CA THR A 337 -8.35 17.19 -8.02
C THR A 337 -7.89 18.55 -7.51
N SER A 338 -8.74 19.57 -7.66
CA SER A 338 -8.38 20.98 -7.45
C SER A 338 -7.96 21.38 -6.04
N TYR A 339 -8.25 20.56 -5.01
CA TYR A 339 -7.77 20.80 -3.65
C TYR A 339 -6.41 20.14 -3.35
N LEU A 340 -5.83 19.41 -4.34
CA LEU A 340 -4.55 18.70 -4.24
C LEU A 340 -3.52 19.16 -5.25
N TYR A 341 -3.93 19.60 -6.44
CA TYR A 341 -3.05 19.95 -7.54
C TYR A 341 -3.42 21.33 -8.10
N GLY A 342 -2.46 22.25 -8.13
CA GLY A 342 -2.73 23.65 -8.45
C GLY A 342 -1.67 24.63 -7.92
N ALA A 343 -2.03 25.92 -7.95
CA ALA A 343 -1.18 27.01 -7.52
C ALA A 343 -1.33 27.26 -6.00
N GLY A 344 -0.53 26.56 -5.20
CA GLY A 344 -0.57 26.58 -3.74
C GLY A 344 -0.72 25.19 -3.11
N GLU A 345 -1.00 24.20 -3.95
CA GLU A 345 -1.12 22.77 -3.67
C GLU A 345 0.10 21.99 -4.23
N LEU A 346 -0.03 20.69 -4.57
CA LEU A 346 1.04 19.94 -5.26
C LEU A 346 1.31 20.57 -6.64
N GLY A 347 2.59 20.88 -6.90
CA GLY A 347 3.04 21.38 -8.21
C GLY A 347 3.28 20.28 -9.26
N ASP A 348 3.32 19.01 -8.84
CA ASP A 348 3.45 17.86 -9.72
C ASP A 348 2.09 17.16 -9.88
N PRO A 349 1.71 16.71 -11.11
CA PRO A 349 0.42 16.04 -11.34
C PRO A 349 0.31 14.66 -10.67
N CYS A 350 1.41 14.09 -10.16
CA CYS A 350 1.48 12.79 -9.52
C CYS A 350 0.86 11.66 -10.37
N ASN A 351 1.16 11.61 -11.67
CA ASN A 351 0.58 10.62 -12.60
C ASN A 351 0.71 9.18 -12.04
N GLY A 352 -0.41 8.45 -11.96
CA GLY A 352 -0.48 7.12 -11.31
C GLY A 352 -0.87 7.15 -9.83
N LEU A 353 -1.10 8.34 -9.26
CA LEU A 353 -1.74 8.56 -7.98
C LEU A 353 -3.19 9.01 -8.20
N PHE A 354 -4.11 8.32 -7.55
CA PHE A 354 -5.55 8.56 -7.59
C PHE A 354 -6.07 8.85 -6.18
N THR A 355 -7.25 9.44 -6.09
CA THR A 355 -7.91 9.79 -4.84
C THR A 355 -9.42 9.64 -4.94
N PHE A 356 -10.06 9.51 -3.78
CA PHE A 356 -11.46 9.87 -3.60
C PHE A 356 -11.66 10.40 -2.18
N ARG A 357 -12.68 11.25 -2.01
CA ARG A 357 -13.02 11.88 -0.73
C ARG A 357 -14.41 11.44 -0.29
N LEU A 358 -14.51 10.95 0.95
CA LEU A 358 -15.77 10.66 1.62
C LEU A 358 -16.09 11.80 2.57
N VAL A 359 -17.28 12.39 2.45
CA VAL A 359 -17.76 13.47 3.33
C VAL A 359 -19.08 13.05 3.97
N THR A 360 -19.18 13.23 5.29
CA THR A 360 -20.42 13.09 6.06
C THR A 360 -20.59 14.31 6.95
N PHE A 361 -21.71 14.43 7.67
CA PHE A 361 -21.90 15.51 8.63
C PHE A 361 -20.82 15.55 9.74
N GLY A 362 -20.29 14.39 10.15
CA GLY A 362 -19.35 14.29 11.27
C GLY A 362 -17.88 14.19 10.89
N PHE A 363 -17.54 13.83 9.65
CA PHE A 363 -16.15 13.63 9.23
C PHE A 363 -15.93 13.80 7.73
N GLN A 364 -14.68 14.11 7.38
CA GLN A 364 -14.14 13.99 6.03
C GLN A 364 -13.01 12.96 6.05
N GLN A 365 -12.95 12.11 5.03
CA GLN A 365 -11.89 11.14 4.83
C GLN A 365 -11.35 11.24 3.41
N ASP A 366 -10.05 11.49 3.31
CA ASP A 366 -9.31 11.49 2.06
C ASP A 366 -8.65 10.12 1.90
N VAL A 367 -8.82 9.50 0.74
CA VAL A 367 -8.21 8.22 0.38
C VAL A 367 -7.33 8.44 -0.84
N PHE A 368 -6.14 7.87 -0.81
CA PHE A 368 -5.17 7.88 -1.89
C PHE A 368 -4.88 6.47 -2.34
N VAL A 369 -4.76 6.26 -3.64
CA VAL A 369 -4.65 4.94 -4.27
C VAL A 369 -3.58 4.98 -5.36
N THR A 370 -2.69 4.00 -5.37
CA THR A 370 -1.66 3.85 -6.40
C THR A 370 -1.36 2.37 -6.65
N PHE A 371 -0.77 2.07 -7.80
CA PHE A 371 -0.72 0.71 -8.35
C PHE A 371 0.72 0.21 -8.48
N MET A 372 0.93 -1.06 -8.15
CA MET A 372 2.23 -1.72 -7.98
C MET A 372 2.22 -3.08 -8.69
N ASP A 373 2.36 -3.08 -10.03
CA ASP A 373 2.27 -4.26 -10.94
C ASP A 373 0.98 -5.11 -10.77
N ARG A 374 0.90 -5.93 -9.72
CA ARG A 374 -0.26 -6.78 -9.38
C ARG A 374 -0.93 -6.42 -8.06
N ALA A 375 -0.37 -5.44 -7.35
CA ALA A 375 -0.88 -4.94 -6.08
C ALA A 375 -1.34 -3.48 -6.19
N ILE A 376 -2.09 -3.03 -5.17
CA ILE A 376 -2.61 -1.68 -5.03
C ILE A 376 -2.35 -1.21 -3.61
N LEU A 377 -1.71 -0.05 -3.47
CA LEU A 377 -1.48 0.60 -2.19
C LEU A 377 -2.53 1.70 -1.98
N PHE A 378 -3.23 1.61 -0.85
CA PHE A 378 -4.15 2.62 -0.35
C PHE A 378 -3.56 3.26 0.90
N SER A 379 -3.65 4.57 1.00
CA SER A 379 -3.52 5.28 2.27
C SER A 379 -4.74 6.15 2.53
N SER A 380 -5.08 6.41 3.79
CA SER A 380 -6.20 7.31 4.13
C SER A 380 -6.01 8.06 5.43
N PHE A 381 -6.54 9.29 5.44
CA PHE A 381 -6.67 10.16 6.59
C PHE A 381 -8.13 10.52 6.81
N ARG A 382 -8.58 10.54 8.06
CA ARG A 382 -9.94 10.94 8.44
C ARG A 382 -9.86 11.96 9.58
N ALA A 383 -10.53 13.09 9.39
CA ALA A 383 -10.70 14.12 10.42
C ALA A 383 -12.19 14.35 10.73
N THR A 384 -12.47 14.68 11.99
CA THR A 384 -13.79 15.19 12.41
C THR A 384 -14.01 16.58 11.80
N LEU A 385 -15.24 16.88 11.39
CA LEU A 385 -15.59 18.21 10.87
C LEU A 385 -16.04 19.16 12.00
N PRO A 386 -15.82 20.49 11.88
CA PRO A 386 -15.21 21.19 10.74
C PRO A 386 -13.68 21.02 10.65
N TRP A 387 -13.17 20.89 9.42
CA TRP A 387 -11.73 20.90 9.12
C TRP A 387 -11.28 22.36 8.92
N GLY A 388 -10.21 22.78 9.61
CA GLY A 388 -9.60 24.10 9.46
C GLY A 388 -9.07 24.40 8.05
N SER A 389 -9.28 25.63 7.58
CA SER A 389 -8.89 26.07 6.23
C SER A 389 -7.39 26.36 6.13
N GLY A 390 -6.60 25.38 5.67
CA GLY A 390 -5.12 25.45 5.63
C GLY A 390 -4.47 24.96 4.32
N ASN A 391 -5.12 25.14 3.17
CA ASN A 391 -4.69 24.63 1.86
C ASN A 391 -3.64 25.51 1.16
N LYS A 392 -2.56 25.92 1.83
CA LYS A 392 -1.49 26.71 1.19
C LYS A 392 -0.11 26.25 1.63
N ILE A 393 0.80 26.08 0.68
CA ILE A 393 2.24 26.00 0.92
C ILE A 393 2.69 27.26 1.70
N THR A 394 3.31 27.08 2.85
CA THR A 394 4.07 28.14 3.53
C THR A 394 5.52 28.11 3.05
N SER A 395 5.95 29.14 2.32
CA SER A 395 7.35 29.26 1.90
C SER A 395 8.29 29.46 3.10
N PRO A 396 9.50 28.86 3.13
CA PRO A 396 10.41 28.85 4.29
C PRO A 396 11.07 30.20 4.66
N HIS A 397 10.55 31.34 4.19
CA HIS A 397 11.13 32.68 4.41
C HIS A 397 10.16 33.74 4.96
N GLN A 398 9.17 33.34 5.76
CA GLN A 398 8.40 34.28 6.59
C GLN A 398 8.33 33.87 8.08
N GLN A 399 9.50 33.62 8.69
CA GLN A 399 9.65 33.99 10.11
C GLN A 399 9.68 35.51 10.21
N LYS A 400 8.54 36.10 10.58
CA LYS A 400 8.44 37.54 10.86
C LYS A 400 9.38 37.88 12.00
N ALA A 401 10.33 38.79 11.76
CA ALA A 401 11.18 39.32 12.83
C ALA A 401 10.32 39.95 13.94
N PRO A 402 10.72 39.88 15.22
CA PRO A 402 9.94 40.42 16.32
C PRO A 402 9.83 41.95 16.18
N GLU A 403 8.60 42.44 16.01
CA GLU A 403 8.30 43.87 16.08
C GLU A 403 8.54 44.37 17.51
N SER A 404 9.56 45.20 17.67
CA SER A 404 9.76 45.97 18.90
C SER A 404 8.66 47.01 19.04
N SER A 405 7.74 46.80 19.98
CA SER A 405 6.70 47.77 20.33
C SER A 405 7.32 49.07 20.87
N PRO A 406 6.97 50.26 20.35
CA PRO A 406 7.31 51.52 20.99
C PRO A 406 6.35 51.77 22.18
N ASP A 407 6.91 52.07 23.34
CA ASP A 407 6.17 52.41 24.56
C ASP A 407 5.71 53.88 24.55
N PRO A 408 4.40 54.20 24.62
CA PRO A 408 3.91 55.56 24.65
C PRO A 408 3.67 56.07 26.08
N SER A 409 4.58 56.93 26.53
CA SER A 409 4.38 57.99 27.53
C SER A 409 4.07 57.63 28.99
N ALA A 410 5.03 57.94 29.87
CA ALA A 410 4.75 58.62 31.12
C ALA A 410 5.87 59.64 31.40
N SER A 411 5.54 60.93 31.32
CA SER A 411 6.45 62.03 31.67
C SER A 411 6.09 62.62 33.02
N LEU A 412 6.97 62.43 34.03
CA LEU A 412 7.39 63.42 35.03
C LEU A 412 8.48 62.84 35.94
#